data_AF-A0A8T4SPD1-F1
#
_entry.id   AF-A0A8T4SPD1-F1
#
_cell.length_a   1.000
_cell.length_b   1.000
_cell.length_c   1.000
_cell.angle_alpha   90.00
_cell.angle_beta   90.00
_cell.angle_gamma   90.00
#
_symmetry.space_group_name_H-M   'P 1'
#
loop_
_entity.id
_entity.type
_entity.pdbx_description
1 polymer ?
#
loop_
_entity_poly.entity_id
_entity_poly.type
_entity_poly.pdbx_seq_one_letter_code
_entity_poly.pdbx_strand_id
1 'polypeptide(L)'
;MLENLQKKLDFHWIKKNGIWDIVAYGSYARGKHSSRDLDLAAILYKKTSVNTKWKLSQELKNKAARTDKTFDVKTVDMEDLLNPGFLGREAILAEGYSIIHKDYLAERFGFEAVSLVTYSLSKISLAKQKTVYYALQGRIKGTGILPKLGGKILSGGILQVPTRYYEEIASLLEQHHIPYKTTFLLQYRVLH
;
A
#
# COMPACT_ATOMS: atom_id res chain seq x y z
N MET A 1 -7.98 4.50 -12.98
CA MET A 1 -8.91 3.49 -12.41
C MET A 1 -9.54 3.97 -11.10
N LEU A 2 -8.77 4.23 -10.04
CA LEU A 2 -9.33 4.71 -8.76
C LEU A 2 -10.14 6.00 -8.92
N GLU A 3 -9.73 6.90 -9.83
CA GLU A 3 -10.52 8.09 -10.18
C GLU A 3 -11.89 7.76 -10.80
N ASN A 4 -11.95 6.71 -11.63
CA ASN A 4 -13.22 6.25 -12.21
C ASN A 4 -14.10 5.59 -11.14
N LEU A 5 -13.50 4.91 -10.16
CA LEU A 5 -14.21 4.39 -9.00
C LEU A 5 -14.77 5.55 -8.17
N GLN A 6 -13.97 6.58 -7.89
CA GLN A 6 -14.40 7.77 -7.15
C GLN A 6 -15.59 8.46 -7.80
N LYS A 7 -15.57 8.67 -9.12
CA LYS A 7 -16.70 9.27 -9.85
C LYS A 7 -18.00 8.47 -9.75
N LYS A 8 -17.91 7.16 -9.48
CA LYS A 8 -19.06 6.26 -9.29
C LYS A 8 -19.51 6.18 -7.84
N LEU A 9 -18.74 6.71 -6.89
CA LEU A 9 -19.11 6.74 -5.49
C LEU A 9 -20.19 7.81 -5.26
N ASP A 10 -21.28 7.38 -4.66
CA ASP A 10 -22.36 8.25 -4.25
C ASP A 10 -22.03 8.86 -2.87
N PHE A 11 -21.69 10.15 -2.85
CA PHE A 11 -21.38 10.88 -1.63
C PHE A 11 -22.54 10.94 -0.63
N HIS A 12 -23.79 10.90 -1.12
CA HIS A 12 -24.95 10.83 -0.22
C HIS A 12 -24.98 9.49 0.50
N TRP A 13 -24.75 8.38 -0.23
CA TRP A 13 -24.64 7.05 0.36
C TRP A 13 -23.48 6.95 1.37
N ILE A 14 -22.32 7.53 1.07
CA ILE A 14 -21.15 7.58 1.99
C ILE A 14 -21.55 8.25 3.31
N LYS A 15 -22.12 9.47 3.22
CA LYS A 15 -22.50 10.25 4.40
C LYS A 15 -23.60 9.56 5.21
N LYS A 16 -24.63 9.03 4.54
CA LYS A 16 -25.76 8.33 5.17
C LYS A 16 -25.31 7.12 5.98
N ASN A 17 -24.33 6.37 5.48
CA ASN A 17 -23.83 5.16 6.12
C ASN A 17 -22.68 5.40 7.11
N GLY A 18 -22.31 6.66 7.38
CA GLY A 18 -21.24 6.98 8.32
C GLY A 18 -19.87 6.45 7.88
N ILE A 19 -19.62 6.42 6.57
CA ILE A 19 -18.32 6.04 6.02
C ILE A 19 -17.39 7.25 6.11
N TRP A 20 -16.26 7.09 6.80
CA TRP A 20 -15.19 8.08 6.88
C TRP A 20 -14.32 8.06 5.63
N ASP A 21 -13.97 6.87 5.13
CA ASP A 21 -13.15 6.73 3.92
C ASP A 21 -13.41 5.41 3.19
N ILE A 22 -13.07 5.37 1.90
CA ILE A 22 -13.00 4.16 1.09
C ILE A 22 -11.57 4.05 0.58
N VAL A 23 -10.89 2.99 1.00
CA VAL A 23 -9.45 2.83 0.83
C VAL A 23 -9.18 1.64 -0.09
N ALA A 24 -8.41 1.86 -1.15
CA ALA A 24 -7.78 0.77 -1.88
C ALA A 24 -6.48 0.39 -1.17
N TYR A 25 -6.28 -0.88 -0.85
CA TYR A 25 -5.08 -1.36 -0.17
C TYR A 25 -4.54 -2.60 -0.87
N GLY A 26 -3.49 -3.22 -0.32
CA GLY A 26 -2.89 -4.40 -0.93
C GLY A 26 -1.99 -4.06 -2.11
N SER A 27 -1.70 -5.10 -2.89
CA SER A 27 -0.67 -5.03 -3.95
C SER A 27 -0.91 -3.92 -4.98
N TYR A 28 -2.17 -3.61 -5.33
CA TYR A 28 -2.49 -2.53 -6.27
C TYR A 28 -2.09 -1.16 -5.72
N ALA A 29 -2.35 -0.91 -4.43
CA ALA A 29 -2.02 0.35 -3.78
C ALA A 29 -0.50 0.54 -3.60
N ARG A 30 0.25 -0.56 -3.54
CA ARG A 30 1.73 -0.58 -3.54
C ARG A 30 2.37 -0.41 -4.93
N GLY A 31 1.58 -0.28 -6.00
CA GLY A 31 2.08 -0.08 -7.37
C GLY A 31 1.92 -1.28 -8.32
N LYS A 32 1.37 -2.42 -7.86
CA LYS A 32 1.13 -3.60 -8.70
C LYS A 32 -0.11 -3.44 -9.57
N HIS A 33 0.01 -2.64 -10.64
CA HIS A 33 -1.11 -2.31 -11.52
C HIS A 33 -1.72 -3.51 -12.28
N SER A 34 -0.96 -4.62 -12.41
CA SER A 34 -1.37 -5.87 -13.05
C SER A 34 -2.22 -6.80 -12.18
N SER A 35 -2.51 -6.45 -10.92
CA SER A 35 -3.35 -7.29 -10.05
C SER A 35 -4.75 -7.50 -10.65
N ARG A 36 -5.26 -8.74 -10.70
CA ARG A 36 -6.64 -9.02 -11.16
C ARG A 36 -7.69 -8.57 -10.14
N ASP A 37 -7.33 -8.67 -8.86
CA ASP A 37 -8.16 -8.30 -7.73
C ASP A 37 -7.77 -6.91 -7.20
N LEU A 38 -8.77 -6.15 -6.74
CA LEU A 38 -8.59 -4.91 -6.00
C LEU A 38 -9.17 -5.05 -4.59
N ASP A 39 -8.32 -4.91 -3.57
CA ASP A 39 -8.74 -4.91 -2.18
C ASP A 39 -9.25 -3.52 -1.78
N LEU A 40 -10.49 -3.45 -1.28
CA LEU A 40 -11.14 -2.24 -0.83
C LEU A 40 -11.57 -2.37 0.64
N ALA A 41 -11.39 -1.29 1.40
CA ALA A 41 -11.88 -1.15 2.76
C ALA A 41 -12.79 0.07 2.86
N ALA A 42 -14.04 -0.12 3.27
CA ALA A 42 -14.89 0.98 3.77
C ALA A 42 -14.62 1.15 5.27
N ILE A 43 -14.16 2.34 5.66
CA ILE A 43 -13.84 2.66 7.06
C ILE A 43 -15.01 3.45 7.63
N LEU A 44 -15.64 2.94 8.70
CA LEU A 44 -16.77 3.58 9.38
C LEU A 44 -16.29 4.46 10.53
N TYR A 45 -16.97 5.59 10.76
CA TYR A 45 -16.71 6.46 11.92
C TYR A 45 -16.98 5.76 13.26
N LYS A 46 -18.00 4.89 13.30
CA LYS A 46 -18.53 4.30 14.54
C LYS A 46 -18.61 2.79 14.44
N LYS A 47 -18.47 2.15 15.60
CA LYS A 47 -18.65 0.72 15.74
C LYS A 47 -20.04 0.28 15.28
N THR A 48 -20.09 -0.74 14.43
CA THR A 48 -21.33 -1.20 13.82
C THR A 48 -21.42 -2.73 13.83
N SER A 49 -22.65 -3.26 13.82
CA SER A 49 -22.90 -4.70 13.78
C SER A 49 -22.26 -5.39 12.56
N VAL A 50 -21.88 -6.66 12.73
CA VAL A 50 -21.32 -7.50 11.65
C VAL A 50 -22.26 -7.59 10.45
N ASN A 51 -23.57 -7.69 10.68
CA ASN A 51 -24.57 -7.75 9.62
C ASN A 51 -24.58 -6.47 8.77
N THR A 52 -24.49 -5.30 9.42
CA THR A 52 -24.41 -4.02 8.71
C THR A 52 -23.11 -3.90 7.93
N LYS A 53 -21.96 -4.29 8.52
CA LYS A 53 -20.67 -4.31 7.82
C LYS A 53 -20.72 -5.17 6.57
N TRP A 54 -21.30 -6.38 6.68
CA TRP A 54 -21.46 -7.28 5.54
C TRP A 54 -22.34 -6.67 4.44
N LYS A 55 -23.49 -6.08 4.80
CA LYS A 55 -24.37 -5.40 3.83
C LYS A 55 -23.65 -4.25 3.12
N LEU A 56 -22.93 -3.40 3.86
CA LEU A 56 -22.17 -2.29 3.29
C LEU A 56 -21.05 -2.78 2.36
N SER A 57 -20.35 -3.86 2.73
CA SER A 57 -19.37 -4.50 1.86
C SER A 57 -19.98 -4.96 0.54
N GLN A 58 -21.16 -5.60 0.56
CA GLN A 58 -21.85 -6.02 -0.66
C GLN A 58 -22.34 -4.83 -1.50
N GLU A 59 -22.88 -3.80 -0.87
CA GLU A 59 -23.32 -2.59 -1.56
C GLU A 59 -22.15 -1.86 -2.24
N LEU A 60 -21.02 -1.70 -1.55
CA LEU A 60 -19.82 -1.11 -2.12
C LEU A 60 -19.26 -1.99 -3.25
N LYS A 61 -19.23 -3.32 -3.06
CA LYS A 61 -18.83 -4.26 -4.11
C LYS A 61 -19.69 -4.11 -5.37
N ASN A 62 -21.01 -4.02 -5.23
CA ASN A 62 -21.94 -3.83 -6.35
C ASN A 62 -21.75 -2.48 -7.06
N LYS A 63 -21.46 -1.42 -6.31
CA LYS A 63 -21.11 -0.10 -6.87
C LYS A 63 -19.77 -0.15 -7.63
N ALA A 64 -18.82 -0.93 -7.14
CA ALA A 64 -17.49 -1.11 -7.75
C ALA A 64 -17.51 -2.05 -8.96
N ALA A 65 -18.32 -3.11 -8.95
CA ALA A 65 -18.36 -4.24 -9.90
C ALA A 65 -18.65 -3.87 -11.37
N ARG A 66 -18.94 -2.59 -11.68
CA ARG A 66 -19.01 -2.09 -13.06
C ARG A 66 -17.61 -1.81 -13.65
N THR A 67 -16.63 -2.64 -13.33
CA THR A 67 -15.29 -2.62 -13.90
C THR A 67 -14.85 -4.04 -14.24
N ASP A 68 -13.82 -4.16 -15.07
CA ASP A 68 -13.17 -5.40 -15.49
C ASP A 68 -12.41 -6.15 -14.38
N LYS A 69 -12.32 -5.58 -13.17
CA LYS A 69 -11.66 -6.19 -12.01
C LYS A 69 -12.63 -6.77 -10.99
N THR A 70 -12.16 -7.81 -10.31
CA THR A 70 -12.78 -8.41 -9.13
C THR A 70 -12.40 -7.58 -7.90
N PHE A 71 -13.37 -7.37 -7.00
CA PHE A 71 -13.16 -6.60 -5.76
C PHE A 71 -13.35 -7.50 -4.54
N ASP A 72 -12.34 -7.52 -3.66
CA ASP A 72 -12.50 -7.96 -2.27
C ASP A 72 -12.82 -6.73 -1.43
N VAL A 73 -13.98 -6.71 -0.78
CA VAL A 73 -14.48 -5.52 -0.08
C VAL A 73 -14.74 -5.84 1.37
N LYS A 74 -14.02 -5.15 2.25
CA LYS A 74 -14.19 -5.25 3.70
C LYS A 74 -14.75 -3.95 4.24
N THR A 75 -15.53 -4.05 5.30
CA THR A 75 -16.00 -2.90 6.05
C THR A 75 -15.44 -3.01 7.45
N VAL A 76 -14.72 -1.99 7.89
CA VAL A 76 -14.01 -1.94 9.17
C VAL A 76 -14.45 -0.70 9.94
N ASP A 77 -14.48 -0.80 11.26
CA ASP A 77 -14.71 0.38 12.09
C ASP A 77 -13.37 1.07 12.36
N MET A 78 -13.39 2.39 12.55
CA MET A 78 -12.19 3.15 12.94
C MET A 78 -11.53 2.58 14.21
N GLU A 79 -12.34 2.16 15.19
CA GLU A 79 -11.87 1.54 16.43
C GLU A 79 -11.08 0.25 16.15
N ASP A 80 -11.61 -0.63 15.30
CA ASP A 80 -10.95 -1.88 14.92
C ASP A 80 -9.66 -1.59 14.11
N LEU A 81 -9.69 -0.60 13.22
CA LEU A 81 -8.53 -0.21 12.41
C LEU A 81 -7.38 0.32 13.28
N LEU A 82 -7.69 1.04 14.35
CA LEU A 82 -6.69 1.57 15.28
C LEU A 82 -6.23 0.53 16.31
N ASN A 83 -6.94 -0.60 16.44
CA ASN A 83 -6.57 -1.69 17.33
C ASN A 83 -5.32 -2.45 16.81
N PRO A 84 -4.22 -2.51 17.57
CA PRO A 84 -3.01 -3.25 17.18
C PRO A 84 -3.24 -4.74 16.89
N GLY A 85 -4.27 -5.36 17.49
CA GLY A 85 -4.62 -6.77 17.29
C GLY A 85 -5.40 -7.05 15.99
N PHE A 86 -5.80 -6.02 15.23
CA PHE A 86 -6.51 -6.21 13.99
C PHE A 86 -5.54 -6.60 12.86
N LEU A 87 -5.65 -7.82 12.35
CA LEU A 87 -4.73 -8.37 11.33
C LEU A 87 -4.65 -7.53 10.04
N GLY A 88 -5.73 -6.86 9.65
CA GLY A 88 -5.77 -6.02 8.46
C GLY A 88 -5.21 -4.61 8.65
N ARG A 89 -4.82 -4.24 9.88
CA ARG A 89 -4.43 -2.88 10.25
C ARG A 89 -3.25 -2.37 9.44
N GLU A 90 -2.16 -3.13 9.40
CA GLU A 90 -0.92 -2.70 8.75
C GLU A 90 -1.11 -2.50 7.26
N ALA A 91 -1.77 -3.45 6.59
CA ALA A 91 -2.04 -3.35 5.16
C ALA A 91 -2.92 -2.13 4.83
N ILE A 92 -3.99 -1.89 5.57
CA ILE A 92 -4.88 -0.75 5.33
C ILE A 92 -4.17 0.57 5.65
N LEU A 93 -3.49 0.70 6.78
CA LEU A 93 -2.85 1.96 7.19
C LEU A 93 -1.60 2.29 6.36
N ALA A 94 -0.72 1.33 6.15
CA ALA A 94 0.57 1.58 5.50
C ALA A 94 0.49 1.57 3.97
N GLU A 95 -0.40 0.76 3.39
CA GLU A 95 -0.51 0.65 1.93
C GLU A 95 -1.71 1.43 1.39
N GLY A 96 -2.68 1.76 2.25
CA GLY A 96 -3.96 2.29 1.84
C GLY A 96 -3.87 3.61 1.09
N TYR A 97 -4.56 3.68 -0.04
CA TYR A 97 -4.84 4.89 -0.78
C TYR A 97 -6.31 5.27 -0.64
N SER A 98 -6.56 6.45 -0.09
CA SER A 98 -7.91 7.02 0.04
C SER A 98 -8.47 7.36 -1.34
N ILE A 99 -9.56 6.70 -1.73
CA ILE A 99 -10.28 7.00 -2.96
C ILE A 99 -11.07 8.31 -2.82
N ILE A 100 -11.55 8.63 -1.62
CA ILE A 100 -12.32 9.85 -1.37
C ILE A 100 -11.39 11.07 -1.44
N HIS A 101 -10.24 11.01 -0.77
CA HIS A 101 -9.34 12.15 -0.57
C HIS A 101 -8.17 12.21 -1.54
N LYS A 102 -7.96 11.16 -2.34
CA LYS A 102 -6.87 11.05 -3.33
C LYS A 102 -5.47 11.18 -2.72
N ASP A 103 -5.27 10.58 -1.57
CA ASP A 103 -4.00 10.58 -0.86
C ASP A 103 -3.80 9.29 -0.08
N TYR A 104 -2.58 9.01 0.35
CA TYR A 104 -2.28 7.84 1.18
C TYR A 104 -2.89 7.99 2.57
N LEU A 105 -3.45 6.88 3.06
CA LEU A 105 -4.17 6.84 4.31
C LEU A 105 -3.27 7.24 5.49
N ALA A 106 -2.03 6.75 5.50
CA ALA A 106 -1.02 7.10 6.50
C ALA A 106 -0.85 8.63 6.66
N GLU A 107 -0.82 9.37 5.54
CA GLU A 107 -0.61 10.82 5.55
C GLU A 107 -1.76 11.55 6.25
N ARG A 108 -2.98 11.03 6.14
CA ARG A 108 -4.15 11.58 6.85
C ARG A 108 -4.09 11.39 8.35
N PHE A 109 -3.33 10.42 8.83
CA PHE A 109 -3.07 10.19 10.24
C PHE A 109 -1.77 10.87 10.72
N GLY A 110 -1.12 11.69 9.89
CA GLY A 110 0.13 12.37 10.23
C GLY A 110 1.36 11.47 10.16
N PHE A 111 1.25 10.32 9.49
CA PHE A 111 2.34 9.38 9.29
C PHE A 111 2.83 9.38 7.84
N GLU A 112 4.06 8.95 7.65
CA GLU A 112 4.57 8.48 6.37
C GLU A 112 4.68 6.95 6.43
N ALA A 113 4.22 6.28 5.38
CA ALA A 113 4.37 4.83 5.24
C ALA A 113 5.66 4.50 4.48
N VAL A 114 6.50 3.68 5.11
CA VAL A 114 7.78 3.24 4.54
C VAL A 114 7.91 1.72 4.59
N SER A 115 8.51 1.15 3.57
CA SER A 115 8.88 -0.26 3.49
C SER A 115 10.34 -0.42 3.85
N LEU A 116 10.62 -1.26 4.85
CA LEU A 116 11.94 -1.81 5.09
C LEU A 116 12.11 -3.11 4.32
N VAL A 117 13.07 -3.15 3.41
CA VAL A 117 13.37 -4.31 2.58
C VAL A 117 14.73 -4.86 2.98
N THR A 118 14.72 -6.06 3.56
CA THR A 118 15.93 -6.79 3.96
C THR A 118 16.22 -7.87 2.94
N TYR A 119 17.36 -7.79 2.26
CA TYR A 119 17.75 -8.70 1.17
C TYR A 119 19.14 -9.29 1.39
N SER A 120 19.40 -10.46 0.79
CA SER A 120 20.70 -11.12 0.89
C SER A 120 21.34 -11.37 -0.46
N LEU A 121 22.58 -10.93 -0.62
CA LEU A 121 23.42 -11.18 -1.78
C LEU A 121 24.40 -12.34 -1.59
N SER A 122 24.38 -13.04 -0.44
CA SER A 122 25.41 -14.03 -0.09
C SER A 122 25.44 -15.26 -1.01
N LYS A 123 24.34 -15.57 -1.69
CA LYS A 123 24.18 -16.77 -2.53
C LYS A 123 24.45 -16.52 -4.03
N ILE A 124 24.95 -15.34 -4.40
CA ILE A 124 25.19 -15.00 -5.81
C ILE A 124 26.64 -14.57 -6.06
N SER A 125 27.10 -14.72 -7.31
CA SER A 125 28.46 -14.35 -7.72
C SER A 125 28.73 -12.86 -7.55
N LEU A 126 30.00 -12.49 -7.29
CA LEU A 126 30.44 -11.10 -7.13
C LEU A 126 30.03 -10.20 -8.30
N ALA A 127 30.06 -10.72 -9.53
CA ALA A 127 29.60 -9.99 -10.71
C ALA A 127 28.10 -9.64 -10.61
N LYS A 128 27.26 -10.60 -10.20
CA LYS A 128 25.83 -10.39 -10.01
C LYS A 128 25.53 -9.47 -8.83
N GLN A 129 26.31 -9.54 -7.74
CA GLN A 129 26.21 -8.60 -6.62
C GLN A 129 26.43 -7.16 -7.09
N LYS A 130 27.47 -6.92 -7.88
CA LYS A 130 27.75 -5.60 -8.47
C LYS A 130 26.61 -5.12 -9.36
N THR A 131 26.04 -6.00 -10.19
CA THR A 131 24.88 -5.65 -11.03
C THR A 131 23.68 -5.20 -10.21
N VAL A 132 23.30 -5.95 -9.17
CA VAL A 132 22.18 -5.58 -8.29
C VAL A 132 22.46 -4.27 -7.56
N TYR A 133 23.68 -4.10 -7.05
CA TYR A 133 24.09 -2.87 -6.36
C TYR A 133 24.01 -1.64 -7.28
N TYR A 134 24.49 -1.75 -8.52
CA TYR A 134 24.39 -0.66 -9.51
C TYR A 134 22.96 -0.40 -9.94
N ALA A 135 22.10 -1.42 -10.01
CA ALA A 135 20.69 -1.20 -10.30
C ALA A 135 19.99 -0.44 -9.16
N LEU A 136 20.33 -0.75 -7.91
CA LEU A 136 19.80 -0.09 -6.71
C LEU A 136 20.33 1.34 -6.55
N GLN A 137 21.64 1.53 -6.44
CA GLN A 137 22.23 2.84 -6.11
C GLN A 137 22.64 3.66 -7.33
N GLY A 138 22.92 3.02 -8.45
CA GLY A 138 23.47 3.66 -9.62
C GLY A 138 24.99 3.61 -9.69
N ARG A 139 25.56 4.45 -10.54
CA ARG A 139 27.00 4.62 -10.77
C ARG A 139 27.33 6.11 -10.76
N ILE A 140 28.61 6.44 -10.84
CA ILE A 140 29.14 7.83 -10.89
C ILE A 140 28.37 8.73 -11.90
N LYS A 141 27.87 8.18 -13.01
CA LYS A 141 27.15 8.92 -14.06
C LYS A 141 25.65 8.61 -14.15
N GLY A 142 25.06 7.92 -13.18
CA GLY A 142 23.63 7.57 -13.27
C GLY A 142 23.01 7.19 -11.94
N THR A 143 21.80 7.69 -11.69
CA THR A 143 21.05 7.41 -10.47
C THR A 143 20.37 6.05 -10.56
N GLY A 144 20.59 5.20 -9.56
CA GLY A 144 19.89 3.92 -9.44
C GLY A 144 18.41 4.09 -9.12
N ILE A 145 17.69 2.98 -9.04
CA ILE A 145 16.25 3.02 -8.76
C ILE A 145 15.95 3.54 -7.35
N LEU A 146 16.79 3.23 -6.36
CA LEU A 146 16.51 3.52 -4.95
C LEU A 146 16.46 5.04 -4.68
N PRO A 147 17.46 5.86 -5.07
CA PRO A 147 17.37 7.30 -4.85
C PRO A 147 16.26 7.97 -5.69
N LYS A 148 15.95 7.44 -6.88
CA LYS A 148 14.86 7.96 -7.74
C LYS A 148 13.49 7.85 -7.06
N LEU A 149 13.30 6.80 -6.25
CA LEU A 149 12.08 6.55 -5.50
C LEU A 149 12.08 7.22 -4.12
N GLY A 150 13.08 8.05 -3.81
CA GLY A 150 13.25 8.66 -2.48
C GLY A 150 13.68 7.67 -1.40
N GLY A 151 14.17 6.48 -1.79
CA GLY A 151 14.66 5.48 -0.87
C GLY A 151 16.12 5.69 -0.47
N LYS A 152 16.53 5.02 0.61
CA LYS A 152 17.89 5.05 1.17
C LYS A 152 18.34 3.68 1.64
N ILE A 153 19.66 3.48 1.68
CA ILE A 153 20.26 2.32 2.34
C ILE A 153 20.43 2.65 3.81
N LEU A 154 19.92 1.78 4.68
CA LEU A 154 20.12 1.89 6.12
C LEU A 154 21.39 1.17 6.57
N SER A 155 21.65 0.00 6.00
CA SER A 155 22.84 -0.80 6.24
C SER A 155 23.03 -1.84 5.13
N GLY A 156 24.09 -2.65 5.22
CA GLY A 156 24.34 -3.74 4.27
C GLY A 156 23.14 -4.69 4.19
N GLY A 157 22.45 -4.71 3.05
CA GLY A 157 21.29 -5.57 2.83
C GLY A 157 19.96 -5.01 3.37
N ILE A 158 19.90 -3.76 3.84
CA ILE A 158 18.65 -3.14 4.34
C ILE A 158 18.38 -1.82 3.60
N LEU A 159 17.23 -1.76 2.93
CA LEU A 159 16.72 -0.58 2.22
C LEU A 159 15.49 -0.03 2.93
N GLN A 160 15.32 1.28 2.88
CA GLN A 160 14.08 1.96 3.21
C GLN A 160 13.58 2.68 1.95
N VAL A 161 12.30 2.53 1.63
CA VAL A 161 11.64 3.20 0.49
C VAL A 161 10.21 3.58 0.89
N PRO A 162 9.62 4.68 0.38
CA PRO A 162 8.19 4.93 0.56
C PRO A 162 7.36 3.73 0.12
N THR A 163 6.36 3.32 0.91
CA THR A 163 5.59 2.08 0.68
C THR A 163 4.94 2.04 -0.70
N ARG A 164 4.54 3.20 -1.22
CA ARG A 164 3.97 3.37 -2.57
C ARG A 164 4.88 2.95 -3.72
N TYR A 165 6.18 2.84 -3.48
CA TYR A 165 7.18 2.43 -4.48
C TYR A 165 7.84 1.09 -4.14
N TYR A 166 7.21 0.31 -3.26
CA TYR A 166 7.73 -0.98 -2.83
C TYR A 166 7.78 -1.98 -4.00
N GLU A 167 6.75 -2.03 -4.84
CA GLU A 167 6.64 -3.05 -5.88
C GLU A 167 7.73 -2.89 -6.94
N GLU A 168 8.25 -1.69 -7.18
CA GLU A 168 9.40 -1.45 -8.05
C GLU A 168 10.70 -2.05 -7.48
N ILE A 169 10.91 -1.94 -6.16
CA ILE A 169 12.05 -2.56 -5.49
C ILE A 169 11.90 -4.08 -5.46
N ALA A 170 10.71 -4.58 -5.12
CA ALA A 170 10.39 -6.00 -5.11
C ALA A 170 10.63 -6.62 -6.48
N SER A 171 10.09 -6.01 -7.55
CA SER A 171 10.26 -6.48 -8.93
C SER A 171 11.72 -6.56 -9.35
N LEU A 172 12.55 -5.59 -8.95
CA LEU A 172 13.99 -5.61 -9.22
C LEU A 172 14.68 -6.80 -8.54
N LEU A 173 14.39 -7.01 -7.25
CA LEU A 173 14.98 -8.12 -6.49
C LEU A 173 14.51 -9.48 -7.05
N GLU A 174 13.24 -9.60 -7.41
CA GLU A 174 12.65 -10.80 -8.03
C GLU A 174 13.27 -11.11 -9.40
N GLN A 175 13.40 -10.11 -10.28
CA GLN A 175 14.07 -10.26 -11.57
C GLN A 175 15.49 -10.82 -11.42
N HIS A 176 16.20 -10.40 -10.37
CA HIS A 176 17.53 -10.88 -10.06
C HIS A 176 17.56 -12.15 -9.17
N HIS A 177 16.41 -12.71 -8.81
CA HIS A 177 16.28 -13.88 -7.93
C HIS A 177 16.97 -13.68 -6.58
N ILE A 178 16.83 -12.49 -6.02
CA ILE A 178 17.39 -12.12 -4.72
C ILE A 178 16.34 -12.39 -3.65
N PRO A 179 16.62 -13.23 -2.63
CA PRO A 179 15.70 -13.43 -1.53
C PRO A 179 15.63 -12.16 -0.68
N TYR A 180 14.40 -11.77 -0.33
CA TYR A 180 14.16 -10.60 0.50
C TYR A 180 12.95 -10.81 1.44
N LYS A 181 12.90 -9.98 2.47
CA LYS A 181 11.78 -9.82 3.40
C LYS A 181 11.39 -8.35 3.46
N THR A 182 10.12 -8.09 3.74
CA THR A 182 9.59 -6.73 3.83
C THR A 182 8.86 -6.54 5.15
N THR A 183 9.02 -5.35 5.73
CA THR A 183 8.21 -4.87 6.85
C THR A 183 7.70 -3.47 6.51
N PHE A 184 6.41 -3.24 6.68
CA PHE A 184 5.80 -1.92 6.48
C PHE A 184 5.75 -1.19 7.81
N LEU A 185 6.22 0.06 7.84
CA LEU A 185 6.27 0.90 9.02
C LEU A 185 5.54 2.21 8.78
N LEU A 186 4.94 2.73 9.85
CA LEU A 186 4.42 4.09 9.92
C LEU A 186 5.40 4.92 10.74
N GLN A 187 5.99 5.94 10.13
CA GLN A 187 6.87 6.90 10.82
C GLN A 187 6.15 8.25 10.94
N TYR A 188 6.36 8.98 12.03
CA TYR A 188 5.81 10.34 12.13
C TYR A 188 6.38 11.22 11.02
N ARG A 189 5.50 11.97 10.36
CA ARG A 189 5.92 12.95 9.37
C ARG A 189 6.56 14.13 10.10
N VAL A 190 7.89 14.20 10.09
CA VAL A 190 8.61 15.39 10.56
C VAL A 190 8.41 16.46 9.49
N LEU A 191 7.63 17.49 9.81
CA LEU A 191 7.50 18.66 8.95
C LEU A 191 8.84 19.41 9.01
N HIS A 192 9.61 19.33 7.93
CA HIS A 192 10.79 20.16 7.69
C HIS A 192 10.40 21.44 6.98
#